data_AF-A0A1Z4R7Q7-F1
#
_entry.id   AF-A0A1Z4R7Q7-F1
#
_cell.length_a   1.000
_cell.length_b   1.000
_cell.length_c   1.000
_cell.angle_alpha   90.00
_cell.angle_beta   90.00
_cell.angle_gamma   90.00
#
_symmetry.space_group_name_H-M   'P 1'
#
loop_
_entity.id
_entity.type
_entity.pdbx_description
1 polymer ?
#
loop_
_entity_poly.entity_id
_entity_poly.type
_entity_poly.pdbx_seq_one_letter_code
_entity_poly.pdbx_strand_id
1 'polypeptide(L)'
;MPIKILLTSFGWAIAITLSTFLFFLASMVYQNSPEGRMLQFTTYGLITGTIGGVSIALTLCWNQPAIKWNIALLFVLIWSLSLLVGSRIGYHIIQPDFTSTAMSRGAIIGMTIGGIIGGFFTALVLQQTRLLGSWLDFFIVTFGWTLALFSGIGIIFVSDNWNFIPMSIIIMPIIGGLLTGAVGSSIMFWKIHS
;
A
#
# COMPACT_ATOMS: atom_id res chain seq x y z
N MET A 1 11.33 5.84 -18.37
CA MET A 1 10.05 5.88 -17.63
C MET A 1 9.49 4.48 -17.35
N PRO A 2 9.43 3.54 -18.32
CA PRO A 2 8.80 2.21 -18.12
C PRO A 2 9.44 1.37 -17.02
N ILE A 3 10.78 1.33 -16.97
CA ILE A 3 11.54 0.57 -15.95
C ILE A 3 11.27 1.10 -14.53
N LYS A 4 11.03 2.42 -14.37
CA LYS A 4 10.77 3.08 -13.08
C LYS A 4 9.41 2.65 -12.50
N ILE A 5 8.41 2.60 -13.38
CA ILE A 5 7.05 2.15 -13.06
C ILE A 5 7.11 0.67 -12.69
N LEU A 6 7.79 -0.16 -13.49
CA LEU A 6 7.95 -1.59 -13.25
C LEU A 6 8.57 -1.89 -11.88
N LEU A 7 9.63 -1.16 -11.49
CA LEU A 7 10.29 -1.37 -10.19
C LEU A 7 9.38 -1.02 -9.01
N THR A 8 8.65 0.10 -9.10
CA THR A 8 7.67 0.46 -8.06
C THR A 8 6.53 -0.56 -8.00
N SER A 9 5.99 -0.97 -9.16
CA SER A 9 4.97 -2.04 -9.26
C SER A 9 5.42 -3.35 -8.67
N PHE A 10 6.63 -3.80 -8.99
CA PHE A 10 7.19 -5.05 -8.48
C PHE A 10 7.41 -4.99 -6.97
N GLY A 11 7.91 -3.86 -6.47
CA GLY A 11 8.05 -3.60 -5.05
C GLY A 11 6.72 -3.67 -4.28
N TRP A 12 5.67 -3.05 -4.82
CA TRP A 12 4.31 -3.14 -4.27
C TRP A 12 3.72 -4.56 -4.38
N ALA A 13 4.01 -5.28 -5.46
CA ALA A 13 3.63 -6.69 -5.59
C ALA A 13 4.27 -7.54 -4.48
N ILE A 14 5.57 -7.39 -4.22
CA ILE A 14 6.25 -8.05 -3.09
C ILE A 14 5.61 -7.62 -1.77
N ALA A 15 5.38 -6.33 -1.57
CA ALA A 15 4.84 -5.77 -0.34
C ALA A 15 3.49 -6.41 0.03
N ILE A 16 2.54 -6.40 -0.90
CA ILE A 16 1.20 -6.93 -0.67
C ILE A 16 1.25 -8.47 -0.57
N THR A 17 2.08 -9.15 -1.38
CA THR A 17 2.19 -10.63 -1.35
C THR A 17 2.80 -11.14 -0.05
N LEU A 18 3.96 -10.62 0.35
CA LEU A 18 4.64 -11.04 1.58
C LEU A 18 3.76 -10.73 2.80
N SER A 19 3.16 -9.54 2.84
CA SER A 19 2.29 -9.16 3.95
C SER A 19 1.04 -10.03 4.01
N THR A 20 0.40 -10.32 2.87
CA THR A 20 -0.78 -11.20 2.81
C THR A 20 -0.42 -12.63 3.20
N PHE A 21 0.74 -13.12 2.78
CA PHE A 21 1.25 -14.44 3.18
C PHE A 21 1.52 -14.52 4.68
N LEU A 22 2.18 -13.52 5.27
CA LEU A 22 2.42 -13.46 6.71
C LEU A 22 1.13 -13.31 7.51
N PHE A 23 0.19 -12.49 7.04
CA PHE A 23 -1.14 -12.35 7.62
C PHE A 23 -1.89 -13.69 7.59
N PHE A 24 -1.84 -14.40 6.46
CA PHE A 24 -2.48 -15.71 6.32
C PHE A 24 -1.86 -16.76 7.23
N LEU A 25 -0.52 -16.88 7.27
CA LEU A 25 0.18 -17.76 8.20
C LEU A 25 -0.20 -17.46 9.66
N ALA A 26 -0.24 -16.19 10.03
CA ALA A 26 -0.59 -15.78 11.39
C ALA A 26 -2.08 -16.03 11.72
N SER A 27 -2.96 -15.97 10.72
CA SER A 27 -4.39 -16.27 10.84
C SER A 27 -4.71 -17.77 10.91
N MET A 28 -3.87 -18.63 10.31
CA MET A 28 -4.03 -20.10 10.37
C MET A 28 -3.70 -20.69 11.74
N VAL A 29 -2.96 -19.98 12.59
CA VAL A 29 -2.60 -20.42 13.96
C VAL A 29 -3.74 -20.11 14.95
N TYR A 30 -4.98 -20.53 14.65
CA TYR A 30 -6.21 -20.15 15.37
C TYR A 30 -6.12 -20.28 16.91
N GLN A 31 -6.03 -19.13 17.60
CA GLN A 31 -6.75 -18.73 18.83
C GLN A 31 -6.33 -17.29 19.25
N ASN A 32 -6.26 -16.36 18.30
CA ASN A 32 -5.78 -15.02 18.63
C ASN A 32 -6.88 -14.20 19.33
N SER A 33 -6.55 -13.73 20.54
CA SER A 33 -7.29 -12.69 21.25
C SER A 33 -7.49 -11.46 20.34
N PRO A 34 -8.46 -10.58 20.63
CA PRO A 34 -8.63 -9.32 19.88
C PRO A 34 -7.31 -8.55 19.71
N GLU A 35 -6.48 -8.54 20.75
CA GLU A 35 -5.15 -7.92 20.75
C GLU A 35 -4.17 -8.59 19.76
N GLY A 36 -4.17 -9.93 19.70
CA GLY A 36 -3.36 -10.68 18.74
C GLY A 36 -3.76 -10.41 17.30
N ARG A 37 -5.07 -10.30 17.03
CA ARG A 37 -5.58 -9.96 15.69
C ARG A 37 -5.21 -8.54 15.30
N MET A 38 -5.36 -7.59 16.23
CA MET A 38 -4.94 -6.20 16.04
C MET A 38 -3.44 -6.13 15.73
N LEU A 39 -2.59 -6.87 16.45
CA LEU A 39 -1.15 -6.93 16.20
C LEU A 39 -0.83 -7.45 14.80
N GLN A 40 -1.47 -8.53 14.37
CA GLN A 40 -1.30 -9.09 13.03
C GLN A 40 -1.67 -8.09 11.94
N PHE A 41 -2.79 -7.42 12.11
CA PHE A 41 -3.28 -6.42 11.16
C PHE A 41 -2.37 -5.19 11.06
N THR A 42 -1.85 -4.77 12.21
CA THR A 42 -0.88 -3.67 12.30
C THR A 42 0.44 -4.05 11.63
N THR A 43 0.88 -5.29 11.86
CA THR A 43 2.12 -5.83 11.27
C THR A 43 1.97 -5.95 9.74
N TYR A 44 0.81 -6.40 9.27
CA TYR A 44 0.46 -6.42 7.86
C TYR A 44 0.58 -5.03 7.20
N GLY A 45 -0.05 -4.01 7.80
CA GLY A 45 0.02 -2.63 7.31
C GLY A 45 1.44 -2.09 7.32
N LEU A 46 2.19 -2.33 8.40
CA LEU A 46 3.56 -1.87 8.55
C LEU A 46 4.50 -2.46 7.49
N ILE A 47 4.48 -3.78 7.31
CA ILE A 47 5.35 -4.48 6.32
C ILE A 47 5.01 -4.01 4.90
N THR A 48 3.71 -3.92 4.58
CA THR A 48 3.26 -3.43 3.26
C THR A 48 3.78 -2.01 3.01
N GLY A 49 3.65 -1.12 4.00
CA GLY A 49 4.10 0.26 3.89
C GLY A 49 5.62 0.41 3.83
N THR A 50 6.37 -0.40 4.56
CA THR A 50 7.84 -0.37 4.51
C THR A 50 8.35 -0.80 3.15
N ILE A 51 7.88 -1.93 2.61
CA ILE A 51 8.37 -2.43 1.31
C ILE A 51 7.92 -1.51 0.17
N GLY A 52 6.65 -1.07 0.17
CA GLY A 52 6.14 -0.10 -0.81
C GLY A 52 6.90 1.22 -0.76
N GLY A 53 7.15 1.75 0.44
CA GLY A 53 7.90 2.98 0.66
C GLY A 53 9.37 2.87 0.25
N VAL A 54 10.05 1.75 0.54
CA VAL A 54 11.44 1.49 0.09
C VAL A 54 11.51 1.47 -1.44
N SER A 55 10.52 0.85 -2.08
CA SER A 55 10.46 0.77 -3.55
C SER A 55 10.34 2.15 -4.20
N ILE A 56 9.51 3.03 -3.62
CA ILE A 56 9.39 4.43 -4.03
C ILE A 56 10.70 5.18 -3.76
N ALA A 57 11.26 5.05 -2.57
CA ALA A 57 12.48 5.73 -2.15
C ALA A 57 13.68 5.42 -3.06
N LEU A 58 13.92 4.14 -3.34
CA LEU A 58 14.99 3.70 -4.23
C LEU A 58 14.79 4.24 -5.65
N THR A 59 13.56 4.15 -6.16
CA THR A 59 13.25 4.63 -7.51
C THR A 59 13.39 6.15 -7.60
N LEU A 60 13.04 6.89 -6.54
CA LEU A 60 13.19 8.34 -6.48
C LEU A 60 14.66 8.76 -6.37
N CYS A 61 15.46 8.13 -5.51
CA CYS A 61 16.90 8.36 -5.42
C CYS A 61 17.63 8.09 -6.74
N TRP A 62 17.23 7.03 -7.45
CA TRP A 62 17.83 6.72 -8.75
C TRP A 62 17.46 7.78 -9.81
N ASN A 63 16.25 8.32 -9.77
CA ASN A 63 15.73 9.14 -10.86
C ASN A 63 15.82 10.64 -10.65
N GLN A 64 15.94 11.10 -9.41
CA GLN A 64 15.95 12.50 -9.07
C GLN A 64 17.20 12.78 -8.22
N PRO A 65 18.31 13.21 -8.84
CA PRO A 65 19.55 13.48 -8.11
C PRO A 65 19.41 14.60 -7.07
N ALA A 66 18.35 15.42 -7.16
CA ALA A 66 17.98 16.40 -6.15
C ALA A 66 17.41 15.78 -4.85
N ILE A 67 16.90 14.54 -4.88
CA ILE A 67 16.40 13.84 -3.70
C ILE A 67 17.58 13.26 -2.92
N LYS A 68 17.85 13.87 -1.76
CA LYS A 68 18.81 13.35 -0.79
C LYS A 68 18.25 12.10 -0.08
N TRP A 69 19.13 11.23 0.38
CA TRP A 69 18.77 9.99 1.08
C TRP A 69 17.85 10.20 2.29
N ASN A 70 18.04 11.27 3.05
CA ASN A 70 17.17 11.58 4.18
C ASN A 70 15.73 11.90 3.74
N ILE A 71 15.54 12.54 2.58
CA ILE A 71 14.20 12.78 2.00
C ILE A 71 13.63 11.46 1.46
N ALA A 72 14.46 10.62 0.85
CA ALA A 72 14.03 9.30 0.37
C ALA A 72 13.50 8.41 1.51
N LEU A 73 14.18 8.43 2.67
CA LEU A 73 13.73 7.73 3.88
C LEU A 73 12.39 8.24 4.41
N LEU A 74 12.02 9.50 4.14
CA LEU A 74 10.69 10.00 4.50
C LEU A 74 9.58 9.25 3.77
N PHE A 75 9.78 8.82 2.51
CA PHE A 75 8.77 8.00 1.82
C PHE A 75 8.58 6.65 2.51
N VAL A 76 9.66 6.02 2.98
CA VAL A 76 9.58 4.78 3.77
C VAL A 76 8.77 5.00 5.04
N LEU A 77 9.09 6.07 5.78
CA LEU A 77 8.40 6.42 7.02
C LEU A 77 6.92 6.74 6.79
N ILE A 78 6.63 7.57 5.79
CA ILE A 78 5.27 7.97 5.39
C ILE A 78 4.44 6.73 5.10
N TRP A 79 4.87 5.87 4.19
CA TRP A 79 4.07 4.70 3.81
C TRP A 79 3.93 3.70 4.95
N SER A 80 4.99 3.48 5.73
CA SER A 80 4.98 2.59 6.91
C SER A 80 3.96 3.06 7.96
N LEU A 81 4.03 4.33 8.37
CA LEU A 81 3.13 4.90 9.37
C LEU A 81 1.70 5.01 8.84
N SER A 82 1.53 5.40 7.58
CA SER A 82 0.20 5.59 7.01
C SER A 82 -0.55 4.27 6.92
N LEU A 83 0.09 3.20 6.45
CA LEU A 83 -0.55 1.88 6.40
C LEU A 83 -0.69 1.23 7.78
N LEU A 84 0.24 1.47 8.71
CA LEU A 84 0.07 1.07 10.11
C LEU A 84 -1.18 1.71 10.74
N VAL A 85 -1.31 3.03 10.62
CA VAL A 85 -2.45 3.80 11.16
C VAL A 85 -3.74 3.40 10.46
N GLY A 86 -3.70 3.28 9.13
CA GLY A 86 -4.82 2.81 8.33
C GLY A 86 -5.32 1.45 8.81
N SER A 87 -4.44 0.45 8.90
CA SER A 87 -4.78 -0.88 9.43
C SER A 87 -5.39 -0.80 10.84
N ARG A 88 -4.86 0.02 11.74
CA ARG A 88 -5.46 0.23 13.08
C ARG A 88 -6.88 0.79 13.02
N ILE A 89 -7.11 1.80 12.19
CA ILE A 89 -8.45 2.37 11.98
C ILE A 89 -9.39 1.31 11.41
N GLY A 90 -8.94 0.57 10.40
CA GLY A 90 -9.69 -0.53 9.79
C GLY A 90 -10.14 -1.58 10.81
N TYR A 91 -9.24 -1.98 11.72
CA TYR A 91 -9.55 -2.89 12.83
C TYR A 91 -10.63 -2.33 13.77
N HIS A 92 -10.53 -1.06 14.18
CA HIS A 92 -11.50 -0.47 15.11
C HIS A 92 -12.90 -0.29 14.49
N ILE A 93 -12.98 -0.08 13.17
CA ILE A 93 -14.26 0.03 12.45
C ILE A 93 -15.02 -1.31 12.47
N ILE A 94 -14.31 -2.44 12.40
CA ILE A 94 -14.91 -3.78 12.32
C ILE A 94 -14.99 -4.52 13.66
N GLN A 95 -14.46 -3.93 14.73
CA GLN A 95 -14.46 -4.49 16.09
C GLN A 95 -15.82 -5.04 16.57
N PRO A 96 -17.01 -4.55 16.12
CA PRO A 96 -18.29 -5.12 16.52
C PRO A 96 -18.63 -6.50 15.94
N ASP A 97 -18.00 -6.92 14.84
CA ASP A 97 -18.30 -8.18 14.14
C ASP A 97 -16.98 -8.81 13.68
N PHE A 98 -16.53 -9.86 14.37
CA PHE A 98 -15.25 -10.53 14.07
C PHE A 98 -15.42 -11.81 13.25
N THR A 99 -16.38 -11.82 12.34
CA THR A 99 -16.43 -12.83 11.27
C THR A 99 -15.24 -12.67 10.32
N SER A 100 -14.85 -13.74 9.62
CA SER A 100 -13.75 -13.72 8.64
C SER A 100 -13.99 -12.71 7.51
N THR A 101 -15.25 -12.52 7.12
CA THR A 101 -15.71 -11.51 6.14
C THR A 101 -15.64 -10.09 6.67
N ALA A 102 -15.89 -9.87 7.96
CA ALA A 102 -15.71 -8.55 8.57
C ALA A 102 -14.22 -8.21 8.75
N MET A 103 -13.37 -9.19 9.06
CA MET A 103 -11.90 -9.00 9.09
C MET A 103 -11.32 -8.59 7.74
N SER A 104 -11.73 -9.23 6.64
CA SER A 104 -11.29 -8.84 5.31
C SER A 104 -11.75 -7.42 4.97
N ARG A 105 -12.99 -7.05 5.31
CA ARG A 105 -13.51 -5.68 5.12
C ARG A 105 -12.72 -4.63 5.89
N GLY A 106 -12.36 -4.90 7.14
CA GLY A 106 -11.51 -3.97 7.90
C GLY A 106 -10.14 -3.81 7.26
N ALA A 107 -9.60 -4.84 6.61
CA ALA A 107 -8.26 -4.79 6.03
C ALA A 107 -8.29 -3.90 4.80
N ILE A 108 -9.33 -4.06 3.98
CA ILE A 108 -9.64 -3.22 2.83
C ILE A 108 -9.78 -1.76 3.25
N ILE A 109 -10.65 -1.49 4.24
CA ILE A 109 -10.89 -0.13 4.74
C ILE A 109 -9.59 0.46 5.28
N GLY A 110 -8.88 -0.29 6.11
CA GLY A 110 -7.65 0.17 6.75
C GLY A 110 -6.53 0.47 5.76
N MET A 111 -6.30 -0.43 4.80
CA MET A 111 -5.34 -0.19 3.71
C MET A 111 -5.73 0.98 2.82
N THR A 112 -7.02 1.15 2.55
CA THR A 112 -7.52 2.27 1.73
C THR A 112 -7.24 3.59 2.44
N ILE A 113 -7.62 3.71 3.71
CA ILE A 113 -7.35 4.91 4.53
C ILE A 113 -5.83 5.15 4.60
N GLY A 114 -5.06 4.13 4.93
CA GLY A 114 -3.62 4.25 5.08
C GLY A 114 -2.92 4.62 3.78
N GLY A 115 -3.36 4.08 2.65
CA GLY A 115 -2.77 4.41 1.37
C GLY A 115 -3.22 5.77 0.80
N ILE A 116 -4.43 6.26 1.14
CA ILE A 116 -4.83 7.66 0.89
C ILE A 116 -3.89 8.61 1.65
N ILE A 117 -3.66 8.35 2.94
CA ILE A 117 -2.75 9.14 3.77
C ILE A 117 -1.33 9.08 3.20
N GLY A 118 -0.85 7.89 2.82
CA GLY A 118 0.47 7.70 2.21
C GLY A 118 0.64 8.43 0.88
N GLY A 119 -0.37 8.37 0.00
CA GLY A 119 -0.41 9.07 -1.28
C GLY A 119 -0.41 10.59 -1.13
N PHE A 120 -1.22 11.11 -0.19
CA PHE A 120 -1.27 12.54 0.15
C PHE A 120 0.09 13.05 0.64
N PHE A 121 0.70 12.38 1.61
CA PHE A 121 2.01 12.81 2.14
C PHE A 121 3.14 12.60 1.13
N THR A 122 3.06 11.58 0.27
CA THR A 122 3.99 11.42 -0.86
C THR A 122 3.90 12.62 -1.79
N ALA A 123 2.70 13.01 -2.22
CA ALA A 123 2.50 14.20 -3.05
C ALA A 123 2.98 15.47 -2.34
N LEU A 124 2.76 15.58 -1.02
CA LEU A 124 3.20 16.73 -0.24
C LEU A 124 4.73 16.86 -0.21
N VAL A 125 5.44 15.75 -0.01
CA VAL A 125 6.91 15.74 -0.07
C VAL A 125 7.40 16.11 -1.46
N LEU A 126 6.78 15.58 -2.51
CA LEU A 126 7.13 15.92 -3.90
C LEU A 126 6.87 17.42 -4.19
N GLN A 127 5.79 17.99 -3.65
CA GLN A 127 5.48 19.41 -3.77
C GLN A 127 6.51 20.27 -3.01
N GLN A 128 6.85 19.91 -1.78
CA GLN A 128 7.82 20.65 -0.95
C GLN A 128 9.24 20.60 -1.53
N THR A 129 9.58 19.49 -2.18
CA THR A 129 10.86 19.31 -2.90
C THR A 129 10.85 19.93 -4.29
N ARG A 130 9.76 20.59 -4.69
CA ARG A 130 9.56 21.25 -6.00
C ARG A 130 9.72 20.30 -7.19
N LEU A 131 9.37 19.03 -7.00
CA LEU A 131 9.31 18.02 -8.07
C LEU A 131 7.96 18.00 -8.79
N LEU A 132 6.96 18.68 -8.24
CA LEU A 132 5.67 18.92 -8.89
C LEU A 132 5.61 20.39 -9.31
N GLY A 133 5.08 20.64 -10.52
CA GLY A 133 5.02 21.98 -11.10
C GLY A 133 3.94 22.86 -10.51
N SER A 134 2.90 22.27 -9.90
CA SER A 134 1.76 23.02 -9.35
C SER A 134 1.00 22.26 -8.26
N TRP A 135 0.18 22.99 -7.51
CA TRP A 135 -0.78 22.40 -6.56
C TRP A 135 -1.85 21.52 -7.24
N LEU A 136 -2.14 21.74 -8.53
CA LEU A 136 -3.01 20.85 -9.30
C LEU A 136 -2.36 19.47 -9.44
N ASP A 137 -1.04 19.43 -9.68
CA ASP A 137 -0.28 18.19 -9.82
C ASP A 137 -0.26 17.40 -8.50
N PHE A 138 -0.17 18.11 -7.38
CA PHE A 138 -0.32 17.53 -6.04
C PHE A 138 -1.65 16.77 -5.90
N PHE A 139 -2.77 17.38 -6.32
CA PHE A 139 -4.08 16.72 -6.27
C PHE A 139 -4.15 15.52 -7.21
N ILE A 140 -3.58 15.63 -8.42
CA ILE A 140 -3.54 14.52 -9.39
C ILE A 140 -2.77 13.32 -8.85
N VAL A 141 -1.59 13.55 -8.25
CA VAL A 141 -0.78 12.46 -7.66
C VAL A 141 -1.50 11.82 -6.47
N THR A 142 -2.07 12.63 -5.57
CA THR A 142 -2.84 12.12 -4.42
C THR A 142 -4.03 11.27 -4.86
N PHE A 143 -4.77 11.75 -5.87
CA PHE A 143 -5.91 11.03 -6.44
C PHE A 143 -5.49 9.74 -7.16
N GLY A 144 -4.36 9.78 -7.88
CA GLY A 144 -3.80 8.62 -8.56
C GLY A 144 -3.47 7.46 -7.61
N TRP A 145 -2.81 7.76 -6.48
CA TRP A 145 -2.56 6.76 -5.44
C TRP A 145 -3.86 6.24 -4.82
N THR A 146 -4.83 7.12 -4.58
CA THR A 146 -6.15 6.74 -4.05
C THR A 146 -6.86 5.72 -4.96
N LEU A 147 -6.95 6.00 -6.26
CA LEU A 147 -7.57 5.10 -7.25
C LEU A 147 -6.82 3.76 -7.38
N ALA A 148 -5.49 3.79 -7.30
CA ALA A 148 -4.65 2.61 -7.41
C ALA A 148 -4.90 1.59 -6.27
N LEU A 149 -5.27 2.08 -5.09
CA LEU A 149 -5.57 1.26 -3.93
C LEU A 149 -6.99 0.67 -3.98
N PHE A 150 -7.99 1.44 -4.41
CA PHE A 150 -9.34 0.91 -4.61
C PHE A 150 -9.37 -0.24 -5.64
N SER A 151 -8.62 -0.10 -6.74
CA SER A 151 -8.58 -1.08 -7.83
C SER A 151 -7.78 -2.33 -7.50
N GLY A 152 -6.60 -2.20 -6.89
CA GLY A 152 -5.78 -3.34 -6.49
C GLY A 152 -6.41 -4.20 -5.40
N ILE A 153 -7.13 -3.58 -4.46
CA ILE A 153 -7.77 -4.28 -3.34
C ILE A 153 -9.05 -5.00 -3.75
N GLY A 154 -9.83 -4.44 -4.69
CA GLY A 154 -11.02 -5.11 -5.22
C GLY A 154 -10.70 -6.51 -5.77
N ILE A 155 -9.55 -6.69 -6.43
CA ILE A 155 -9.14 -7.99 -7.00
C ILE A 155 -8.75 -9.00 -5.92
N ILE A 156 -8.22 -8.56 -4.78
CA ILE A 156 -7.76 -9.44 -3.69
C ILE A 156 -8.94 -10.08 -2.94
N PHE A 157 -10.10 -9.43 -2.89
CA PHE A 157 -11.19 -9.80 -1.99
C PHE A 157 -12.57 -10.02 -2.64
N VAL A 158 -12.72 -9.89 -3.97
CA VAL A 158 -14.03 -10.02 -4.68
C VAL A 158 -14.47 -11.45 -5.00
N SER A 159 -13.60 -12.47 -4.92
CA SER A 159 -14.07 -13.83 -5.24
C SER A 159 -14.82 -14.44 -4.05
N ASP A 160 -16.09 -14.84 -4.21
CA ASP A 160 -16.85 -15.59 -3.21
C ASP A 160 -16.67 -17.12 -3.34
N ASN A 161 -15.83 -17.59 -4.28
CA ASN A 161 -15.61 -19.02 -4.56
C ASN A 161 -14.14 -19.41 -4.39
N TRP A 162 -13.73 -19.72 -3.15
CA TRP A 162 -12.35 -20.10 -2.81
C TRP A 162 -12.21 -21.61 -2.55
N ASN A 163 -12.65 -22.43 -3.49
CA ASN A 163 -12.42 -23.89 -3.42
C ASN A 163 -10.96 -24.29 -3.73
N PHE A 164 -10.07 -23.34 -4.03
CA PHE A 164 -8.62 -23.54 -4.24
C PHE A 164 -7.80 -22.49 -3.46
N ILE A 165 -7.89 -22.57 -2.13
CA ILE A 165 -7.29 -21.64 -1.16
C ILE A 165 -5.77 -21.37 -1.36
N PRO A 166 -4.89 -22.29 -1.79
CA PRO A 166 -3.45 -22.02 -1.82
C PRO A 166 -3.00 -21.01 -2.89
N MET A 167 -3.61 -21.04 -4.07
CA MET A 167 -3.10 -20.33 -5.25
C MET A 167 -3.63 -18.89 -5.34
N SER A 168 -4.85 -18.64 -4.89
CA SER A 168 -5.45 -17.30 -4.84
C SER A 168 -4.78 -16.38 -3.81
N ILE A 169 -4.29 -16.94 -2.69
CA ILE A 169 -3.54 -16.20 -1.65
C ILE A 169 -2.21 -15.67 -2.17
N ILE A 170 -1.65 -16.32 -3.20
CA ILE A 170 -0.37 -15.90 -3.78
C ILE A 170 -0.64 -14.97 -4.96
N ILE A 171 -1.50 -15.35 -5.90
CA ILE A 171 -1.64 -14.65 -7.18
C ILE A 171 -2.40 -13.32 -7.06
N MET A 172 -3.47 -13.25 -6.25
CA MET A 172 -4.30 -12.04 -6.19
C MET A 172 -3.59 -10.88 -5.49
N PRO A 173 -2.86 -11.08 -4.38
CA PRO A 173 -1.98 -10.06 -3.79
C PRO A 173 -0.89 -9.55 -4.74
N ILE A 174 -0.31 -10.44 -5.56
CA ILE A 174 0.67 -10.05 -6.58
C ILE A 174 0.03 -9.11 -7.59
N ILE A 175 -1.11 -9.51 -8.17
CA ILE A 175 -1.82 -8.70 -9.17
C ILE A 175 -2.26 -7.36 -8.57
N GLY A 176 -2.84 -7.38 -7.37
CA GLY A 176 -3.27 -6.18 -6.67
C GLY A 176 -2.11 -5.22 -6.42
N GLY A 177 -0.97 -5.72 -5.93
CA GLY A 177 0.22 -4.90 -5.71
C GLY A 177 0.86 -4.38 -7.00
N LEU A 178 0.90 -5.19 -8.06
CA LEU A 178 1.37 -4.76 -9.38
C LEU A 178 0.52 -3.58 -9.90
N LEU A 179 -0.81 -3.69 -9.82
CA LEU A 179 -1.74 -2.65 -10.28
C LEU A 179 -1.65 -1.39 -9.42
N THR A 180 -1.64 -1.53 -8.10
CA THR A 180 -1.49 -0.39 -7.18
C THR A 180 -0.19 0.36 -7.46
N GLY A 181 0.94 -0.36 -7.52
CA GLY A 181 2.22 0.27 -7.83
C GLY A 181 2.27 0.83 -9.25
N ALA A 182 1.64 0.19 -10.25
CA ALA A 182 1.65 0.66 -11.63
C ALA A 182 0.87 1.96 -11.80
N VAL A 183 -0.37 2.02 -11.32
CA VAL A 183 -1.23 3.20 -11.47
C VAL A 183 -0.68 4.38 -10.68
N GLY A 184 -0.36 4.16 -9.38
CA GLY A 184 0.16 5.21 -8.51
C GLY A 184 1.48 5.78 -9.01
N SER A 185 2.44 4.91 -9.40
CA SER A 185 3.73 5.36 -9.91
C SER A 185 3.67 5.96 -11.30
N SER A 186 2.78 5.50 -12.18
CA SER A 186 2.61 6.09 -13.53
C SER A 186 2.17 7.54 -13.44
N ILE A 187 1.16 7.83 -12.61
CA ILE A 187 0.64 9.18 -12.42
C ILE A 187 1.72 10.06 -11.75
N MET A 188 2.37 9.55 -10.70
CA MET A 188 3.45 10.26 -10.01
C MET A 188 4.60 10.62 -10.96
N PHE A 189 5.14 9.65 -11.69
CA PHE A 189 6.27 9.89 -12.59
C PHE A 189 5.88 10.73 -13.80
N TRP A 190 4.67 10.58 -14.32
CA TRP A 190 4.17 11.46 -15.37
C TRP A 190 4.21 12.92 -14.93
N LYS A 191 3.71 13.22 -13.73
CA LYS A 191 3.70 14.59 -13.19
C LYS A 191 5.07 15.14 -12.81
N ILE A 192 6.02 14.29 -12.43
CA ILE A 192 7.40 14.71 -12.16
C ILE A 192 8.16 15.09 -13.45
N HIS A 193 7.77 14.53 -14.60
CA HIS A 193 8.47 14.75 -15.89
C HIS A 193 7.67 15.59 -16.89
N SER A 194 6.49 16.11 -16.50
CA SER A 194 5.67 17.02 -17.30
C SER A 194 5.98 18.47 -16.93
#